data_AF-A0A815NWZ9-F1
#
_entry.id   AF-A0A815NWZ9-F1
#
_cell.length_a   1.000
_cell.length_b   1.000
_cell.length_c   1.000
_cell.angle_alpha   90.00
_cell.angle_beta   90.00
_cell.angle_gamma   90.00
#
_symmetry.space_group_name_H-M   'P 1'
#
loop_
_entity.id
_entity.type
_entity.pdbx_description
1 polymer ?
#
loop_
_entity_poly.entity_id
_entity_poly.type
_entity_poly.pdbx_seq_one_letter_code
_entity_poly.pdbx_strand_id
1 'polypeptide(L)'
;MSSPKWHGPYRCLLSFKSQSTKVSGSGAIDIGSFTIDDTYSNETHRIGLTKQYQIGTSDPSQNLDHQVIIQLTWNEKNNQFEGKWYVQTNKYHGEDKFQLKLREQQQLHPYEKV
;
A
#
# COMPACT_ATOMS: atom_id res chain seq x y z
N MET A 1 -4.93 29.21 -3.74
CA MET A 1 -4.89 28.04 -2.83
C MET A 1 -5.06 26.80 -3.67
N SER A 2 -4.01 25.99 -3.83
CA SER A 2 -4.04 24.77 -4.64
C SER A 2 -4.85 23.71 -3.89
N SER A 3 -5.88 23.17 -4.51
CA SER A 3 -6.61 22.01 -3.98
C SER A 3 -5.62 20.86 -3.72
N PRO A 4 -5.77 20.09 -2.63
CA PRO A 4 -4.93 18.91 -2.40
C PRO A 4 -5.08 17.98 -3.60
N LYS A 5 -3.98 17.78 -4.33
CA LYS A 5 -3.94 16.91 -5.50
C LYS A 5 -4.10 15.47 -5.01
N TRP A 6 -5.11 14.77 -5.52
CA TRP A 6 -5.27 13.36 -5.21
C TRP A 6 -4.21 12.56 -5.96
N HIS A 7 -3.32 11.91 -5.21
CA HIS A 7 -2.21 11.12 -5.76
C HIS A 7 -2.57 9.64 -5.96
N GLY A 8 -3.69 9.21 -5.38
CA GLY A 8 -4.33 7.91 -5.60
C GLY A 8 -3.45 6.68 -5.37
N PRO A 9 -4.02 5.48 -5.59
CA PRO A 9 -3.25 4.36 -6.09
C PRO A 9 -3.77 3.98 -7.48
N TYR A 10 -2.93 4.13 -8.52
CA TYR A 10 -3.29 3.65 -9.85
C TYR A 10 -3.23 2.12 -9.91
N ARG A 11 -2.21 1.49 -9.29
CA ARG A 11 -2.10 0.02 -9.09
C ARG A 11 -1.19 -0.27 -7.89
N CYS A 12 -1.68 -1.04 -6.93
CA CYS A 12 -0.88 -1.62 -5.84
C CYS A 12 -1.16 -3.12 -5.81
N LEU A 13 -0.10 -3.94 -5.85
CA LEU A 13 -0.21 -5.39 -5.71
C LEU A 13 0.37 -5.78 -4.37
N LEU A 14 -0.42 -6.51 -3.58
CA LEU A 14 0.03 -7.14 -2.35
C LEU A 14 0.00 -8.65 -2.52
N SER A 15 1.06 -9.30 -2.09
CA SER A 15 1.21 -10.75 -2.06
C SER A 15 1.26 -11.20 -0.61
N PHE A 16 0.30 -12.05 -0.24
CA PHE A 16 0.24 -12.70 1.05
C PHE A 16 0.75 -14.13 0.87
N LYS A 17 1.84 -14.48 1.56
CA LYS A 17 2.35 -15.85 1.54
C LYS A 17 1.51 -16.68 2.50
N SER A 18 0.74 -17.65 2.01
CA SER A 18 -0.21 -18.45 2.81
C SER A 18 0.38 -19.19 4.02
N GLN A 19 1.70 -19.30 4.11
CA GLN A 19 2.45 -19.94 5.21
C GLN A 19 3.34 -18.97 5.99
N SER A 20 3.25 -17.67 5.70
CA SER A 20 4.06 -16.65 6.35
C SER A 20 3.19 -15.45 6.66
N THR A 21 3.42 -14.83 7.80
CA THR A 21 2.85 -13.52 8.12
C THR A 21 3.41 -12.40 7.24
N LYS A 22 4.36 -12.69 6.33
CA LYS A 22 4.91 -11.68 5.44
C LYS A 22 3.92 -11.25 4.38
N VAL A 23 3.83 -9.94 4.23
CA VAL A 23 3.17 -9.26 3.12
C VAL A 23 4.23 -8.49 2.37
N SER A 24 4.31 -8.72 1.06
CA SER A 24 5.16 -7.93 0.19
C SER A 24 4.34 -7.32 -0.93
N GLY A 25 4.82 -6.24 -1.50
CA GLY A 25 4.12 -5.59 -2.58
C GLY A 25 4.91 -4.50 -3.24
N SER A 26 4.36 -4.00 -4.32
CA SER A 26 4.87 -2.82 -5.00
C SER A 26 3.74 -2.09 -5.70
N GLY A 27 4.00 -0.81 -5.99
CA GLY A 27 3.09 0.02 -6.75
C GLY A 27 3.79 1.26 -7.25
N ALA A 28 3.08 2.02 -8.07
CA ALA A 28 3.52 3.30 -8.56
C ALA A 28 2.35 4.28 -8.54
N ILE A 29 2.65 5.51 -8.11
CA ILE A 29 1.75 6.65 -8.17
C ILE A 29 2.50 7.84 -8.77
N ASP A 30 1.84 8.98 -8.93
CA ASP A 30 2.48 10.18 -9.51
C ASP A 30 3.60 10.76 -8.61
N ILE A 31 3.60 10.44 -7.31
CA ILE A 31 4.70 10.71 -6.38
C ILE A 31 5.88 9.74 -6.58
N GLY A 32 5.73 8.62 -7.30
CA GLY A 32 6.81 7.68 -7.60
C GLY A 32 6.46 6.21 -7.34
N SER A 33 7.46 5.36 -7.56
CA SER A 33 7.38 3.92 -7.29
C SER A 33 7.72 3.61 -5.84
N PHE A 34 7.04 2.62 -5.27
CA PHE A 34 7.28 2.17 -3.90
C PHE A 34 7.24 0.65 -3.78
N THR A 35 7.96 0.14 -2.78
CA THR A 35 7.91 -1.26 -2.32
C THR A 35 7.31 -1.35 -0.93
N ILE A 36 6.80 -2.53 -0.61
CA ILE A 36 6.24 -2.91 0.69
C ILE A 36 6.90 -4.23 1.10
N ASP A 37 7.45 -4.30 2.32
CA ASP A 37 7.84 -5.52 3.02
C ASP A 37 7.41 -5.35 4.47
N ASP A 38 6.45 -6.15 4.91
CA ASP A 38 5.87 -5.98 6.22
C ASP A 38 5.22 -7.27 6.74
N THR A 39 4.64 -7.20 7.94
CA THR A 39 4.07 -8.37 8.63
C THR A 39 2.58 -8.17 8.95
N TYR A 40 1.75 -9.15 8.59
CA TYR A 40 0.35 -9.28 8.98
C TYR A 40 0.23 -10.12 10.26
N SER A 41 -0.50 -9.61 11.25
CA SER A 41 -0.79 -10.34 12.49
C SER A 41 -2.13 -11.06 12.36
N ASN A 42 -2.10 -12.40 12.33
CA ASN A 42 -3.32 -13.22 12.35
C ASN A 42 -4.13 -13.05 13.65
N GLU A 43 -3.47 -12.74 14.76
CA GLU A 43 -4.12 -12.58 16.09
C GLU A 43 -4.92 -11.29 16.20
N THR A 44 -4.39 -10.20 15.63
CA THR A 44 -5.01 -8.87 15.75
C THR A 44 -5.72 -8.43 14.48
N HIS A 45 -5.59 -9.21 13.41
CA HIS A 45 -6.04 -8.88 12.05
C HIS A 45 -5.53 -7.52 11.56
N ARG A 46 -4.34 -7.13 12.03
CA ARG A 46 -3.69 -5.86 11.68
C ARG A 46 -2.58 -6.09 10.67
N ILE A 47 -2.42 -5.12 9.79
CA ILE A 47 -1.32 -5.03 8.84
C ILE A 47 -0.68 -3.64 8.93
N GLY A 48 0.63 -3.63 9.19
CA GLY A 48 1.48 -2.49 8.90
C GLY A 48 1.94 -2.58 7.45
N LEU A 49 2.01 -1.46 6.73
CA LEU A 49 2.66 -1.37 5.44
C LEU A 49 3.56 -0.15 5.44
N THR A 50 4.84 -0.37 5.22
CA THR A 50 5.80 0.72 4.98
C THR A 50 6.01 0.87 3.49
N LYS A 51 5.58 2.02 2.93
CA LYS A 51 5.91 2.41 1.56
C LYS A 51 7.18 3.23 1.58
N GLN A 52 8.24 2.70 1.00
CA GLN A 52 9.46 3.47 0.71
C GLN A 52 9.40 3.97 -0.72
N TYR A 53 9.38 5.30 -0.92
CA TYR A 53 9.53 5.86 -2.26
C TYR A 53 10.99 5.77 -2.72
N GLN A 54 11.18 5.41 -3.98
CA GLN A 54 12.50 5.34 -4.60
C GLN A 54 12.91 6.70 -5.15
N ILE A 55 14.07 7.21 -4.73
CA ILE A 55 14.67 8.45 -5.25
C ILE A 55 14.79 8.36 -6.78
N GLY A 56 14.46 9.45 -7.48
CA GLY A 56 14.63 9.56 -8.94
C GLY A 56 13.51 8.95 -9.79
N THR A 57 12.42 8.48 -9.18
CA THR A 57 11.29 7.89 -9.90
C THR A 57 10.16 8.88 -10.25
N SER A 58 10.28 10.16 -9.86
CA SER A 58 9.21 11.17 -9.97
C SER A 58 9.72 12.60 -9.68
N ASP A 59 8.80 13.57 -9.55
CA ASP A 59 9.07 14.96 -9.18
C ASP A 59 9.83 15.06 -7.83
N PRO A 60 11.09 15.53 -7.84
CA PRO A 60 11.91 15.65 -6.63
C PRO A 60 11.37 16.64 -5.59
N SER A 61 10.46 17.54 -5.98
CA SER A 61 9.81 18.45 -5.03
C SER A 61 8.76 17.75 -4.15
N GLN A 62 8.29 16.56 -4.58
CA GLN A 62 7.29 15.75 -3.88
C GLN A 62 7.89 14.44 -3.34
N ASN A 63 8.85 13.85 -4.06
CA ASN A 63 9.56 12.65 -3.64
C ASN A 63 10.77 13.00 -2.77
N LEU A 64 10.49 13.29 -1.51
CA LEU A 64 11.46 13.72 -0.50
C LEU A 64 12.20 12.56 0.18
N ASP A 65 12.36 11.41 -0.49
CA ASP A 65 12.92 10.17 0.09
C ASP A 65 12.26 9.77 1.42
N HIS A 66 10.93 9.83 1.45
CA HIS A 66 10.17 9.65 2.67
C HIS A 66 9.45 8.31 2.72
N GLN A 67 9.18 7.87 3.94
CA GLN A 67 8.36 6.70 4.20
C GLN A 67 6.92 7.12 4.47
N VAL A 68 5.99 6.35 3.91
CA VAL A 68 4.58 6.41 4.29
C VAL A 68 4.25 5.14 5.05
N ILE A 69 3.85 5.29 6.30
CA ILE A 69 3.41 4.20 7.16
C ILE A 69 1.91 4.08 7.00
N ILE A 70 1.41 2.88 6.74
CA ILE A 70 -0.02 2.59 6.65
C ILE A 70 -0.35 1.53 7.69
N GLN A 71 -1.33 1.82 8.54
CA GLN A 71 -1.80 0.87 9.53
C GLN A 71 -3.26 0.56 9.25
N LEU A 72 -3.55 -0.70 8.96
CA LEU A 72 -4.89 -1.15 8.62
C LEU A 72 -5.30 -2.32 9.50
N THR A 73 -6.60 -2.45 9.70
CA THR A 73 -7.23 -3.59 10.35
C THR A 73 -8.25 -4.19 9.39
N TRP A 74 -8.38 -5.51 9.39
CA TRP A 74 -9.41 -6.19 8.64
C TRP A 74 -10.80 -5.82 9.16
N ASN A 75 -11.68 -5.37 8.28
CA ASN A 75 -13.08 -5.12 8.57
C ASN A 75 -13.93 -6.21 7.92
N GLU A 76 -14.34 -7.20 8.71
CA GLU A 76 -15.13 -8.35 8.25
C GLU A 76 -16.48 -7.94 7.64
N LYS A 77 -17.12 -6.92 8.20
CA LYS A 77 -18.43 -6.43 7.72
C LYS A 77 -18.35 -5.92 6.28
N ASN A 78 -17.23 -5.29 5.94
CA ASN A 78 -17.02 -4.66 4.64
C ASN A 78 -16.09 -5.50 3.71
N ASN A 79 -15.57 -6.63 4.20
CA ASN A 79 -14.62 -7.49 3.50
C ASN A 79 -13.41 -6.71 2.93
N GLN A 80 -12.85 -5.79 3.72
CA GLN A 80 -11.75 -4.92 3.30
C GLN A 80 -10.87 -4.52 4.49
N PHE A 81 -9.61 -4.14 4.21
CA PHE A 81 -8.77 -3.50 5.22
C PHE A 81 -9.04 -2.00 5.28
N GLU A 82 -9.13 -1.45 6.49
CA GLU A 82 -9.40 -0.04 6.75
C GLU A 82 -8.45 0.52 7.80
N GLY A 83 -8.09 1.79 7.68
CA GLY A 83 -7.28 2.46 8.69
C GLY A 83 -6.78 3.80 8.21
N LYS A 84 -5.53 4.12 8.52
CA LYS A 84 -4.90 5.41 8.18
C LYS A 84 -3.53 5.21 7.54
N TRP A 85 -3.15 6.17 6.70
CA TRP A 85 -1.77 6.39 6.34
C TRP A 85 -1.22 7.58 7.13
N TYR A 86 0.09 7.57 7.35
CA TYR A 86 0.85 8.59 8.06
C TYR A 86 2.13 8.87 7.29
N VAL A 87 2.49 10.14 7.18
CA VAL A 87 3.79 10.59 6.69
C VAL A 87 4.32 11.66 7.63
N GLN A 88 5.58 11.53 7.97
CA GLN A 88 6.27 12.50 8.79
C GLN A 88 7.66 12.75 8.21
N THR A 89 7.87 13.97 7.73
CA THR A 89 9.15 14.47 7.24
C THR A 89 9.40 15.85 7.85
N ASN A 90 10.65 16.33 7.78
CA ASN A 90 10.98 17.68 8.24
C ASN A 90 10.23 18.80 7.50
N LYS A 91 9.61 18.51 6.34
CA LYS A 91 8.94 19.49 5.47
C LYS A 91 7.42 19.32 5.38
N TYR A 92 6.92 18.13 5.72
CA TYR A 92 5.54 17.74 5.48
C TYR A 92 5.09 16.69 6.49
N HIS A 93 3.95 16.94 7.12
CA HIS A 93 3.23 16.00 7.96
C HIS A 93 1.83 15.80 7.36
N GLY A 94 1.39 14.55 7.28
CA GLY A 94 0.08 14.22 6.75
C GLY A 94 -0.44 12.91 7.31
N GLU A 95 -1.75 12.85 7.47
CA GLU A 95 -2.47 11.61 7.72
C GLU A 95 -3.85 11.69 7.09
N ASP A 96 -4.36 10.56 6.62
CA ASP A 96 -5.76 10.43 6.21
C ASP A 96 -6.19 8.96 6.22
N LYS A 97 -7.48 8.74 5.99
CA LYS A 97 -8.09 7.41 5.85
C LYS A 97 -7.48 6.66 4.66
N PHE A 98 -7.29 5.36 4.85
CA PHE A 98 -6.82 4.46 3.81
C PHE A 98 -7.64 3.17 3.82
N GLN A 99 -7.88 2.61 2.63
CA GLN A 99 -8.65 1.37 2.47
C GLN A 99 -7.99 0.49 1.40
N LEU A 100 -7.88 -0.80 1.69
CA LEU A 100 -7.53 -1.82 0.69
C LEU A 100 -8.70 -2.77 0.52
N LYS A 101 -9.27 -2.75 -0.69
CA LYS A 101 -10.32 -3.68 -1.08
C LYS A 101 -9.68 -4.86 -1.77
N LEU A 102 -10.04 -6.06 -1.34
CA LEU A 102 -9.67 -7.27 -2.06
C LEU A 102 -10.37 -7.23 -3.42
N ARG A 103 -9.60 -7.33 -4.51
CA ARG A 103 -10.14 -7.68 -5.81
C ARG A 103 -9.87 -9.17 -6.00
N GLU A 104 -10.90 -9.97 -6.20
CA GLU A 104 -10.73 -11.37 -6.58
C GLU A 104 -9.85 -11.42 -7.83
N GLN A 105 -8.74 -12.15 -7.75
CA GLN A 105 -7.97 -12.49 -8.93
C GLN A 105 -8.83 -13.46 -9.74
N GLN A 106 -9.18 -13.10 -10.97
CA GLN A 106 -9.69 -14.06 -11.94
C GLN A 106 -8.71 -15.22 -11.99
N GLN A 107 -9.19 -16.44 -11.74
CA GLN A 107 -8.41 -17.66 -11.86
C GLN A 107 -7.71 -17.65 -13.21
N LEU A 108 -6.37 -17.55 -13.21
CA LEU A 108 -5.58 -17.95 -14.37
C LEU A 108 -5.80 -19.45 -14.50
N HIS A 109 -6.74 -19.84 -15.36
CA HIS A 109 -6.86 -21.23 -15.78
C HIS A 109 -5.48 -21.67 -16.29
N PRO A 110 -4.83 -22.66 -15.66
CA PRO A 110 -3.64 -23.25 -16.24
C PRO A 110 -4.09 -23.92 -17.54
N TYR A 111 -3.60 -23.41 -18.67
CA TYR A 111 -3.73 -24.13 -19.93
C TYR A 111 -3.06 -25.49 -19.75
N GLU A 112 -3.86 -26.57 -19.71
CA GLU A 112 -3.39 -27.91 -20.04
C GLU A 112 -2.89 -27.84 -21.49
N LYS A 113 -1.58 -28.02 -21.68
CA LYS A 113 -1.09 -28.46 -22.98
C LYS A 113 -1.48 -29.93 -23.12
N VAL A 114 -2.40 -30.18 -24.05
CA VAL A 114 -2.71 -31.50 -24.63
C VAL A 114 -1.47 -32.08 -25.29
#